data_AF-A0A920F048-F1
#
_entry.id   AF-A0A920F048-F1
#
_cell.length_a   1.000
_cell.length_b   1.000
_cell.length_c   1.000
_cell.angle_alpha   90.00
_cell.angle_beta   90.00
_cell.angle_gamma   90.00
#
_symmetry.space_group_name_H-M   'P 1'
#
loop_
_entity.id
_entity.type
_entity.pdbx_description
1 polymer ?
#
loop_
_entity_poly.entity_id
_entity_poly.type
_entity_poly.pdbx_seq_one_letter_code
_entity_poly.pdbx_strand_id
1 'polypeptide(L)'
;MARYNLNLYDTFELSFKEGSLKAFVLGKYRDYGRQHGSLTVSTTEYPELSEYGEISHYAIDLKKGKRVQEFKADFESKMNAGISFKISDNTNIKKLSLLIFDKTFSITYVLFLVSLFVCIFSVACSCSSQIESRGQELDLMKKIGHKSNYILKQMLSEQAFVGLVSITCSVIVGILISIILIFKVNPQTFFWTLDFEFPFKRLSC
;
A
#
# COMPACT_ATOMS: atom_id res chain seq x y z
N MET A 1 -4.95 -13.16 12.06
CA MET A 1 -6.28 -13.76 12.33
C MET A 1 -6.22 -15.27 12.62
N ALA A 2 -5.18 -16.02 12.21
CA ALA A 2 -5.16 -17.50 12.31
C ALA A 2 -4.34 -18.11 13.46
N ARG A 3 -3.70 -17.31 14.34
CA ARG A 3 -2.74 -17.89 15.31
C ARG A 3 -3.38 -18.53 16.55
N TYR A 4 -4.55 -18.03 16.99
CA TYR A 4 -5.20 -18.51 18.23
C TYR A 4 -6.65 -18.96 18.04
N ASN A 5 -7.24 -18.83 16.84
CA ASN A 5 -8.60 -19.26 16.50
C ASN A 5 -9.72 -18.89 17.50
N LEU A 6 -9.52 -17.85 18.31
CA LEU A 6 -10.50 -17.36 19.29
C LEU A 6 -11.65 -16.67 18.56
N ASN A 7 -12.89 -16.98 18.90
CA ASN A 7 -14.10 -16.33 18.41
C ASN A 7 -14.56 -15.19 19.33
N LEU A 8 -15.53 -14.40 18.85
CA LEU A 8 -16.20 -13.41 19.70
C LEU A 8 -16.90 -14.15 20.84
N TYR A 9 -16.77 -13.64 22.06
CA TYR A 9 -17.28 -14.22 23.31
C TYR A 9 -16.61 -15.52 23.78
N ASP A 10 -15.55 -15.99 23.12
CA ASP A 10 -14.76 -17.10 23.67
C ASP A 10 -14.11 -16.69 24.98
N THR A 11 -14.13 -17.61 25.95
CA THR A 11 -13.47 -17.45 27.24
C THR A 11 -12.08 -18.04 27.17
N PHE A 12 -11.08 -17.31 27.64
CA PHE A 12 -9.70 -17.77 27.71
C PHE A 12 -9.08 -17.36 29.04
N GLU A 13 -8.08 -18.12 29.46
CA GLU A 13 -7.42 -17.91 30.73
C GLU A 13 -6.09 -17.19 30.52
N LEU A 14 -5.96 -16.02 31.12
CA LEU A 14 -4.74 -15.22 31.14
C LEU A 14 -3.91 -15.62 32.35
N SER A 15 -2.78 -16.28 32.11
CA SER A 15 -1.82 -16.60 33.16
C SER A 15 -0.93 -15.39 33.45
N PHE A 16 -1.02 -14.87 34.66
CA PHE A 16 -0.10 -13.90 35.24
C PHE A 16 0.85 -14.61 36.21
N LYS A 17 1.90 -13.92 36.66
CA LYS A 17 2.86 -14.48 37.63
C LYS A 17 2.20 -14.93 38.93
N GLU A 18 1.11 -14.30 39.34
CA GLU A 18 0.47 -14.50 40.65
C GLU A 18 -0.91 -15.17 40.58
N GLY A 19 -1.39 -15.51 39.39
CA GLY A 19 -2.69 -16.16 39.23
C GLY A 19 -3.18 -16.22 37.79
N SER A 20 -4.29 -16.92 37.60
CA SER A 20 -4.95 -17.02 36.31
C SER A 20 -6.30 -16.29 36.33
N LEU A 21 -6.58 -15.54 35.27
CA LEU A 21 -7.79 -14.74 35.15
C LEU A 21 -8.58 -15.19 33.93
N LYS A 22 -9.87 -15.46 34.13
CA LYS A 22 -10.78 -15.75 33.03
C LYS A 22 -11.18 -14.44 32.37
N ALA A 23 -10.77 -14.27 31.12
CA ALA A 23 -11.19 -13.17 30.26
C ALA A 23 -12.07 -13.70 29.14
N PHE A 24 -12.89 -12.82 28.56
CA PHE A 24 -13.69 -13.15 27.38
C PHE A 24 -13.42 -12.15 26.25
N VAL A 25 -13.56 -12.59 25.01
CA VAL A 25 -13.30 -11.75 23.83
C VAL A 25 -14.49 -10.83 23.56
N LEU A 26 -14.40 -9.56 23.95
CA LEU A 26 -15.40 -8.53 23.63
C LEU A 26 -15.41 -8.14 22.14
N GLY A 27 -14.25 -8.14 21.51
CA GLY A 27 -14.10 -7.62 20.15
C GLY A 27 -12.76 -7.97 19.56
N LYS A 28 -12.69 -7.90 18.23
CA LYS A 28 -11.44 -8.07 17.48
C LYS A 28 -11.22 -6.81 16.66
N TYR A 29 -10.02 -6.27 16.72
CA TYR A 29 -9.59 -5.16 15.88
C TYR A 29 -8.31 -5.55 15.13
N ARG A 30 -8.01 -4.80 14.06
CA ARG A 30 -6.78 -5.01 13.29
C ARG A 30 -5.67 -4.13 13.86
N ASP A 31 -4.64 -4.77 14.41
CA ASP A 31 -3.41 -4.09 14.85
C ASP A 31 -2.32 -4.28 13.78
N TYR A 32 -1.94 -3.18 13.13
CA TYR A 32 -0.86 -3.12 12.14
C TYR A 32 0.48 -2.66 12.76
N GLY A 33 0.54 -2.40 14.06
CA GLY A 33 1.75 -1.95 14.74
C GLY A 33 2.55 -3.08 15.37
N ARG A 34 1.90 -4.20 15.72
CA ARG A 34 2.52 -5.27 16.52
C ARG A 34 2.51 -6.61 15.79
N GLN A 35 3.69 -7.20 15.59
CA GLN A 35 3.85 -8.48 14.89
C GLN A 35 3.42 -9.71 15.72
N HIS A 36 3.43 -9.59 17.06
CA HIS A 36 3.20 -10.72 17.97
C HIS A 36 1.75 -10.83 18.48
N GLY A 37 0.83 -10.05 17.92
CA GLY A 37 -0.53 -9.89 18.47
C GLY A 37 -0.55 -9.01 19.71
N SER A 38 -1.72 -8.47 20.03
CA SER A 38 -1.92 -7.58 21.17
C SER A 38 -3.29 -7.84 21.79
N LEU A 39 -3.34 -7.66 23.11
CA LEU A 39 -4.56 -7.67 23.89
C LEU A 39 -4.76 -6.26 24.42
N THR A 40 -5.99 -5.77 24.35
CA THR A 40 -6.38 -4.48 24.90
C THR A 40 -7.40 -4.74 25.99
N VAL A 41 -7.08 -4.27 27.19
CA VAL A 41 -7.92 -4.39 28.39
C VAL A 41 -8.31 -2.97 28.81
N SER A 42 -9.47 -2.83 29.44
CA SER A 42 -9.88 -1.54 29.98
C SER A 42 -8.89 -1.05 31.03
N THR A 43 -8.54 0.23 30.99
CA THR A 43 -7.65 0.87 31.96
C THR A 43 -8.25 0.90 33.36
N THR A 44 -9.58 0.76 33.51
CA THR A 44 -10.25 0.67 34.81
C THR A 44 -10.18 -0.73 35.42
N GLU A 45 -10.07 -1.77 34.59
CA GLU A 45 -9.94 -3.17 35.01
C GLU A 45 -8.47 -3.58 35.16
N TYR A 46 -7.55 -2.83 34.56
CA TYR A 46 -6.11 -3.05 34.62
C TYR A 46 -5.44 -2.86 36.01
N PRO A 47 -5.78 -1.83 36.82
CA PRO A 47 -5.08 -1.58 38.10
C PRO A 47 -5.35 -2.64 39.18
N GLU A 48 -6.37 -3.49 39.02
CA GLU A 48 -6.60 -4.63 39.92
C GLU A 48 -5.81 -5.89 39.52
N LEU A 49 -5.25 -5.94 38.29
CA LEU A 49 -4.71 -7.18 37.69
C LEU A 49 -3.18 -7.20 37.56
N SER A 50 -2.46 -6.11 37.89
CA SER A 50 -0.99 -6.12 37.82
C SER A 50 -0.31 -5.19 38.83
N GLU A 51 0.73 -5.72 39.48
CA GLU A 51 1.68 -4.99 40.34
C GLU A 51 2.55 -3.95 39.56
N TYR A 52 2.38 -3.86 38.23
CA TYR A 52 3.19 -3.08 37.29
C TYR A 52 2.46 -1.85 36.72
N GLY A 53 1.54 -1.25 37.48
CA GLY A 53 0.63 -0.17 37.07
C GLY A 53 1.25 1.18 36.65
N GLU A 54 2.47 1.20 36.13
CA GLU A 54 3.08 2.42 35.59
C GLU A 54 2.55 2.71 34.18
N ILE A 55 1.80 3.81 34.05
CA ILE A 55 1.35 4.31 32.75
C ILE A 55 2.57 4.82 31.97
N SER A 56 3.04 4.04 31.00
CA SER A 56 4.23 4.40 30.22
C SER A 56 3.96 5.45 29.14
N HIS A 57 2.72 5.55 28.64
CA HIS A 57 2.38 6.40 27.50
C HIS A 57 1.02 7.08 27.67
N TYR A 58 0.97 8.37 27.34
CA TYR A 58 -0.26 9.16 27.24
C TYR A 58 -0.50 9.54 25.78
N ALA A 59 -1.71 9.30 25.29
CA ALA A 59 -2.16 9.79 24.00
C ALA A 59 -3.03 11.04 24.21
N ILE A 60 -2.64 12.16 23.61
CA ILE A 60 -3.36 13.43 23.69
C ILE A 60 -3.81 13.79 22.28
N ASP A 61 -5.11 13.89 22.06
CA ASP A 61 -5.66 14.39 20.81
C ASP A 61 -5.95 15.90 20.93
N LEU A 62 -5.43 16.67 19.97
CA LEU A 62 -5.58 18.12 19.96
C LEU A 62 -6.83 18.49 19.17
N LYS A 63 -7.63 19.45 19.69
CA LYS A 63 -8.76 20.01 18.95
C LYS A 63 -8.28 20.59 17.60
N LYS A 64 -9.10 20.42 16.56
CA LYS A 64 -8.83 20.90 15.20
C LYS A 64 -8.39 22.37 15.21
N GLY A 65 -7.27 22.65 14.53
CA GLY A 65 -6.72 24.01 14.37
C GLY A 65 -5.58 24.39 15.33
N LYS A 66 -5.28 23.59 16.35
CA LYS A 66 -4.11 23.79 17.23
C LYS A 66 -2.85 23.19 16.60
N ARG A 67 -1.72 23.91 16.62
CA ARG A 67 -0.44 23.39 16.12
C ARG A 67 0.25 22.54 17.19
N VAL A 68 0.66 21.32 16.82
CA VAL A 68 1.34 20.37 17.71
C VAL A 68 2.65 20.94 18.26
N GLN A 69 3.39 21.70 17.44
CA GLN A 69 4.65 22.32 17.84
C GLN A 69 4.48 23.40 18.92
N GLU A 70 3.43 24.22 18.81
CA GLU A 70 3.11 25.26 19.80
C GLU A 70 2.65 24.63 21.11
N PHE A 71 1.84 23.57 21.06
CA PHE A 71 1.45 22.80 22.24
C PHE A 71 2.66 22.14 22.91
N LYS A 72 3.56 21.53 22.12
CA LYS A 72 4.77 20.88 22.64
C LYS A 72 5.65 21.87 23.39
N ALA A 73 5.91 23.05 22.81
CA ALA A 73 6.72 24.08 23.45
C ALA A 73 6.07 24.62 24.73
N ASP A 74 4.76 24.89 24.71
CA ASP A 74 4.01 25.33 25.90
C ASP A 74 4.02 24.27 27.01
N PHE A 75 3.84 23.00 26.65
CA PHE A 75 3.84 21.87 27.59
C PHE A 75 5.23 21.64 28.21
N GLU A 76 6.29 21.64 27.40
CA GLU A 76 7.68 21.53 27.89
C GLU A 76 8.04 22.70 28.81
N SER A 77 7.60 23.93 28.52
CA SER A 77 7.89 25.11 29.34
C SER A 77 7.19 25.08 30.72
N LYS A 78 5.98 24.51 30.78
CA LYS A 78 5.19 24.40 32.02
C LYS A 78 5.62 23.23 32.89
N MET A 79 6.13 22.17 32.26
CA MET A 79 6.46 20.92 32.92
C MET A 79 7.96 20.89 33.29
N ASN A 80 8.35 21.84 34.14
CA ASN A 80 9.74 22.14 34.49
C ASN A 80 10.26 21.30 35.67
N ALA A 81 9.94 20.00 35.74
CA ALA A 81 10.17 19.19 36.94
C ALA A 81 10.74 17.81 36.64
N GLY A 82 12.07 17.72 36.47
CA GLY A 82 12.90 16.53 36.76
C GLY A 82 12.63 15.22 35.99
N ILE A 83 11.62 15.18 35.11
CA ILE A 83 11.18 13.97 34.41
C ILE A 83 11.45 14.18 32.92
N SER A 84 12.21 13.25 32.32
CA SER A 84 12.51 13.26 30.89
C SER A 84 11.30 12.74 30.11
N PHE A 85 10.50 13.64 29.56
CA PHE A 85 9.37 13.28 28.70
C PHE A 85 9.76 13.36 27.23
N LYS A 86 9.57 12.26 26.48
CA LYS A 86 9.76 12.24 25.02
C LYS A 86 8.40 12.43 24.33
N ILE A 87 8.11 13.66 23.91
CA ILE A 87 6.91 13.96 23.12
C ILE A 87 7.17 13.60 21.66
N SER A 88 6.56 12.49 21.23
CA SER A 88 6.53 12.04 19.84
C SER A 88 5.31 12.60 19.13
N ASP A 89 5.55 13.42 18.10
CA ASP A 89 4.50 13.94 17.22
C ASP A 89 4.19 12.90 16.12
N ASN A 90 2.94 12.45 16.05
CA ASN A 90 2.46 11.53 15.01
C ASN A 90 2.72 12.08 13.60
N THR A 91 2.76 13.39 13.39
CA THR A 91 3.06 13.99 12.08
C THR A 91 4.51 13.79 11.68
N ASN A 92 5.44 13.80 12.64
CA ASN A 92 6.86 13.58 12.39
C ASN A 92 7.15 12.10 12.13
N ILE A 93 6.51 11.21 12.91
CA ILE A 93 6.55 9.76 12.65
C ILE A 93 6.05 9.45 11.24
N LYS A 94 4.88 10.00 10.84
CA LYS A 94 4.34 9.82 9.50
C LYS A 94 5.28 10.33 8.41
N LYS A 95 5.87 11.52 8.57
CA LYS A 95 6.82 12.08 7.60
C LYS A 95 8.06 11.21 7.43
N LEU A 96 8.63 10.74 8.54
CA LEU A 96 9.81 9.89 8.53
C LEU A 96 9.52 8.52 7.89
N SER A 97 8.37 7.91 8.21
CA SER A 97 7.91 6.68 7.56
C SER A 97 7.72 6.87 6.05
N LEU A 98 7.07 7.96 5.62
CA LEU A 98 6.89 8.25 4.20
C LEU A 98 8.22 8.47 3.47
N LEU A 99 9.19 9.15 4.09
CA LEU A 99 10.51 9.36 3.49
C LEU A 99 11.26 8.04 3.28
N ILE A 100 11.25 7.15 4.29
CA ILE A 100 11.86 5.82 4.19
C ILE A 100 11.15 4.98 3.12
N PHE A 101 9.83 5.06 3.07
CA PHE A 101 9.02 4.40 2.06
C PHE A 101 9.37 4.91 0.66
N ASP A 102 9.35 6.23 0.43
CA ASP A 102 9.67 6.86 -0.85
C ASP A 102 11.06 6.46 -1.37
N LYS A 103 12.07 6.39 -0.48
CA LYS A 103 13.41 5.92 -0.86
C LYS A 103 13.40 4.48 -1.37
N THR A 104 12.64 3.60 -0.74
CA THR A 104 12.59 2.18 -1.12
C THR A 104 11.80 2.01 -2.41
N PHE A 105 10.71 2.76 -2.58
CA PHE A 105 9.92 2.78 -3.82
C PHE A 105 10.65 3.45 -4.99
N SER A 106 11.61 4.35 -4.73
CA SER A 106 12.43 4.99 -5.76
C SER A 106 13.16 3.97 -6.65
N ILE A 107 13.62 2.86 -6.10
CA ILE A 107 14.30 1.80 -6.87
C ILE A 107 13.32 1.17 -7.87
N THR A 108 12.09 0.90 -7.45
CA THR A 108 11.05 0.36 -8.32
C THR A 108 10.70 1.33 -9.44
N TYR A 109 10.67 2.64 -9.18
CA TYR A 109 10.44 3.64 -10.22
C TYR A 109 11.56 3.65 -11.27
N VAL A 110 12.81 3.48 -10.86
CA VAL A 110 13.94 3.36 -11.80
C VAL A 110 13.80 2.09 -12.66
N LEU A 111 13.49 0.94 -12.04
CA LEU A 111 13.24 -0.30 -12.78
C LEU A 111 12.06 -0.17 -13.75
N PHE A 112 10.98 0.50 -13.35
CA PHE A 112 9.84 0.78 -14.21
C PHE A 112 10.25 1.63 -15.43
N LEU A 113 11.05 2.67 -15.23
CA LEU A 113 11.57 3.48 -16.34
C LEU A 113 12.43 2.65 -17.30
N VAL A 114 13.33 1.80 -16.77
CA VAL A 114 14.15 0.91 -17.60
C VAL A 114 13.27 -0.06 -18.40
N SER A 115 12.27 -0.67 -17.77
CA SER A 115 11.31 -1.54 -18.45
C SER A 115 10.51 -0.79 -19.51
N LEU A 116 10.10 0.45 -19.25
CA LEU A 116 9.41 1.31 -20.21
C LEU A 116 10.30 1.57 -21.44
N PHE A 117 11.58 1.90 -21.24
CA PHE A 117 12.52 2.09 -22.34
C PHE A 117 12.65 0.81 -23.18
N VAL A 118 12.90 -0.33 -22.55
CA VAL A 118 13.00 -1.62 -23.26
C VAL A 118 11.71 -1.94 -24.03
N CYS A 119 10.55 -1.66 -23.44
CA CYS A 119 9.26 -1.84 -24.09
C CYS A 119 9.12 -0.97 -25.34
N ILE A 120 9.44 0.32 -25.26
CA ILE A 120 9.39 1.24 -26.41
C ILE A 120 10.33 0.76 -27.53
N PHE A 121 11.57 0.37 -27.18
CA PHE A 121 12.52 -0.17 -28.15
C PHE A 121 12.02 -1.47 -28.81
N SER A 122 11.42 -2.37 -28.03
CA SER A 122 10.85 -3.61 -28.55
C SER A 122 9.73 -3.33 -29.54
N VAL A 123 8.80 -2.43 -29.21
CA VAL A 123 7.69 -2.04 -30.10
C VAL A 123 8.21 -1.37 -31.37
N ALA A 124 9.19 -0.46 -31.25
CA ALA A 124 9.81 0.19 -32.39
C ALA A 124 10.49 -0.84 -33.32
N CYS A 125 11.25 -1.78 -32.76
CA CYS A 125 11.91 -2.85 -33.52
C CYS A 125 10.88 -3.74 -34.24
N SER A 126 9.81 -4.16 -33.56
CA SER A 126 8.73 -4.94 -34.17
C SER A 126 8.00 -4.17 -35.27
N CYS A 127 7.78 -2.86 -35.11
CA CYS A 127 7.17 -2.03 -36.14
C CYS A 127 8.08 -1.92 -37.37
N SER A 128 9.37 -1.67 -37.17
CA SER A 128 10.37 -1.63 -38.25
C SER A 128 10.41 -2.95 -39.02
N SER A 129 10.43 -4.08 -38.33
CA SER A 129 10.42 -5.41 -38.93
C SER A 129 9.14 -5.69 -39.75
N GLN A 130 7.98 -5.21 -39.28
CA GLN A 130 6.73 -5.34 -40.02
C GLN A 130 6.71 -4.48 -41.30
N ILE A 131 7.27 -3.27 -41.25
CA ILE A 131 7.35 -2.39 -42.42
C ILE A 131 8.28 -3.01 -43.48
N GLU A 132 9.41 -3.58 -43.06
CA GLU A 132 10.37 -4.22 -43.96
C GLU A 132 9.77 -5.45 -44.66
N SER A 133 9.08 -6.32 -43.91
CA SER A 133 8.45 -7.53 -44.50
C SER A 133 7.35 -7.21 -45.52
N ARG A 134 6.70 -6.04 -45.40
CA ARG A 134 5.67 -5.58 -46.33
C ARG A 134 6.17 -4.62 -47.40
N GLY A 135 7.48 -4.41 -47.52
CA GLY A 135 8.06 -3.43 -48.45
C GLY A 135 7.60 -3.59 -49.90
N GLN A 136 7.52 -4.83 -50.40
CA GLN A 136 7.10 -5.12 -51.77
C GLN A 136 5.63 -4.76 -52.02
N GLU A 137 4.73 -5.09 -51.10
CA GLU A 137 3.30 -4.77 -51.20
C GLU A 137 3.05 -3.26 -51.20
N LEU A 138 3.79 -2.53 -50.35
CA LEU A 138 3.69 -1.09 -50.21
C LEU A 138 4.19 -0.36 -51.46
N ASP A 139 5.27 -0.85 -52.06
CA ASP A 139 5.80 -0.30 -53.30
C ASP A 139 4.90 -0.59 -54.52
N LEU A 140 4.22 -1.76 -54.55
CA LEU A 140 3.18 -2.02 -55.54
C LEU A 140 2.00 -1.05 -55.39
N MET A 141 1.53 -0.79 -54.17
CA MET A 141 0.46 0.18 -53.92
C MET A 141 0.82 1.60 -54.37
N LYS A 142 2.08 2.04 -54.15
CA LYS A 142 2.56 3.33 -54.65
C LYS A 142 2.52 3.41 -56.17
N LYS A 143 2.92 2.32 -56.87
CA LYS A 143 2.92 2.26 -58.34
C LYS A 143 1.52 2.30 -58.95
N ILE A 144 0.51 1.79 -58.25
CA ILE A 144 -0.91 1.85 -58.66
C ILE A 144 -1.51 3.25 -58.42
N GLY A 145 -0.78 4.16 -57.79
CA GLY A 145 -1.18 5.57 -57.62
C GLY A 145 -1.89 5.88 -56.30
N HIS A 146 -1.85 4.98 -55.32
CA HIS A 146 -2.38 5.30 -53.99
C HIS A 146 -1.58 6.45 -53.33
N LYS A 147 -2.31 7.38 -52.71
CA LYS A 147 -1.72 8.50 -51.96
C LYS A 147 -0.98 7.96 -50.72
N SER A 148 0.22 8.48 -50.44
CA SER A 148 1.04 8.08 -49.27
C SER A 148 0.30 8.18 -47.93
N ASN A 149 -0.65 9.14 -47.80
CA ASN A 149 -1.47 9.29 -46.60
C ASN A 149 -2.43 8.12 -46.36
N TYR A 150 -2.88 7.43 -47.41
CA TYR A 150 -3.77 6.27 -47.26
C TYR A 150 -3.01 5.07 -46.69
N ILE A 151 -1.79 4.85 -47.21
CA ILE A 151 -0.88 3.79 -46.74
C ILE A 151 -0.52 4.01 -45.25
N LEU A 152 -0.19 5.24 -44.88
CA LEU A 152 0.11 5.63 -43.49
C LEU A 152 -1.09 5.40 -42.56
N LYS A 153 -2.30 5.79 -42.97
CA LYS A 153 -3.52 5.57 -42.18
C LYS A 153 -3.81 4.08 -41.98
N GLN A 154 -3.65 3.28 -43.03
CA GLN A 154 -3.86 1.84 -42.95
C GLN A 154 -2.90 1.20 -41.94
N MET A 155 -1.60 1.50 -42.05
CA MET A 155 -0.58 1.03 -41.10
C MET A 155 -0.87 1.44 -39.67
N LEU A 156 -1.21 2.72 -39.45
CA LEU A 156 -1.55 3.22 -38.13
C LEU A 156 -2.79 2.51 -37.55
N SER A 157 -3.80 2.22 -38.37
CA SER A 157 -5.01 1.52 -37.92
C SER A 157 -4.73 0.08 -37.49
N GLU A 158 -3.86 -0.62 -38.21
CA GLU A 158 -3.45 -1.99 -37.88
C GLU A 158 -2.66 -2.04 -36.58
N GLN A 159 -1.66 -1.16 -36.43
CA GLN A 159 -0.87 -1.08 -35.20
C GLN A 159 -1.71 -0.60 -34.01
N ALA A 160 -2.67 0.29 -34.23
CA ALA A 160 -3.61 0.70 -33.20
C ALA A 160 -4.47 -0.48 -32.72
N PHE A 161 -4.94 -1.33 -33.64
CA PHE A 161 -5.72 -2.51 -33.28
C PHE A 161 -4.90 -3.52 -32.46
N VAL A 162 -3.67 -3.83 -32.91
CA VAL A 162 -2.75 -4.71 -32.19
C VAL A 162 -2.38 -4.14 -30.81
N GLY A 163 -2.15 -2.81 -30.74
CA GLY A 163 -1.88 -2.10 -29.50
C GLY A 163 -3.04 -2.17 -28.52
N LEU A 164 -4.28 -1.99 -29.00
CA LEU A 164 -5.49 -2.06 -28.18
C LEU A 164 -5.66 -3.46 -27.57
N VAL A 165 -5.51 -4.50 -28.39
CA VAL A 165 -5.54 -5.90 -27.92
C VAL A 165 -4.45 -6.14 -26.86
N SER A 166 -3.23 -5.68 -27.12
CA SER A 166 -2.12 -5.81 -26.18
C SER A 166 -2.41 -5.13 -24.83
N ILE A 167 -2.92 -3.89 -24.85
CA ILE A 167 -3.30 -3.15 -23.64
C ILE A 167 -4.36 -3.91 -22.85
N THR A 168 -5.42 -4.39 -23.52
CA THR A 168 -6.48 -5.15 -22.83
C THR A 168 -5.93 -6.41 -22.16
N CYS A 169 -5.05 -7.15 -22.85
CA CYS A 169 -4.41 -8.34 -22.30
C CYS A 169 -3.51 -8.01 -21.09
N SER A 170 -2.67 -6.96 -21.21
CA SER A 170 -1.78 -6.52 -20.13
C SER A 170 -2.54 -6.06 -18.88
N VAL A 171 -3.67 -5.35 -19.05
CA VAL A 171 -4.52 -4.93 -17.93
C VAL A 171 -5.09 -6.15 -17.19
N ILE A 172 -5.60 -7.15 -17.92
CA ILE A 172 -6.14 -8.37 -17.32
C ILE A 172 -5.05 -9.09 -16.51
N VAL A 173 -3.86 -9.27 -17.09
CA VAL A 173 -2.73 -9.91 -16.42
C VAL A 173 -2.28 -9.12 -15.19
N GLY A 174 -2.21 -7.79 -15.27
CA GLY A 174 -1.85 -6.92 -14.14
C GLY A 174 -2.85 -7.00 -12.98
N ILE A 175 -4.15 -7.07 -13.29
CA ILE A 175 -5.20 -7.28 -12.27
C ILE A 175 -5.03 -8.64 -11.59
N LEU A 176 -4.79 -9.71 -12.34
CA LEU A 176 -4.56 -11.05 -11.79
C LEU A 176 -3.35 -11.09 -10.85
N ILE A 177 -2.23 -10.50 -11.27
CA ILE A 177 -1.02 -10.40 -10.43
C ILE A 177 -1.29 -9.60 -9.15
N SER A 178 -2.05 -8.51 -9.25
CA SER A 178 -2.44 -7.68 -8.10
C SER A 178 -3.27 -8.47 -7.08
N ILE A 179 -4.23 -9.27 -7.55
CA ILE A 179 -5.05 -10.15 -6.70
C ILE A 179 -4.16 -11.17 -5.98
N ILE A 180 -3.21 -11.80 -6.69
CA ILE A 180 -2.28 -12.76 -6.10
C ILE A 180 -1.42 -12.09 -5.00
N LEU A 181 -0.90 -10.89 -5.27
CA LEU A 181 -0.13 -10.11 -4.29
C LEU A 181 -0.94 -9.83 -3.01
N ILE A 182 -2.21 -9.44 -3.14
CA ILE A 182 -3.06 -9.09 -2.01
C ILE A 182 -3.46 -10.32 -1.17
N PHE A 183 -3.88 -11.41 -1.82
CA PHE A 183 -4.47 -12.55 -1.11
C PHE A 183 -3.46 -13.63 -0.72
N LYS A 184 -2.31 -13.72 -1.41
CA LYS A 184 -1.30 -14.75 -1.13
C LYS A 184 -0.02 -14.16 -0.56
N VAL A 185 0.57 -13.18 -1.23
CA VAL A 185 1.89 -12.66 -0.84
C VAL A 185 1.80 -11.82 0.44
N ASN A 186 0.85 -10.89 0.52
CA ASN A 186 0.74 -9.98 1.66
C ASN A 186 0.47 -10.70 3.01
N PRO A 187 -0.45 -11.68 3.10
CA PRO A 187 -0.62 -12.46 4.34
C PRO A 187 0.59 -13.33 4.68
N GLN A 188 1.37 -13.77 3.69
CA GLN A 188 2.56 -14.59 3.92
C GLN A 188 3.76 -13.77 4.41
N THR A 189 3.94 -12.55 3.89
CA THR A 189 5.07 -11.69 4.25
C THR A 189 4.79 -10.87 5.51
N PHE A 190 3.58 -10.33 5.66
CA PHE A 190 3.25 -9.38 6.72
C PHE A 190 2.20 -9.88 7.72
N PHE A 191 1.59 -11.05 7.49
CA PHE A 191 0.50 -11.59 8.30
C PHE A 191 -0.73 -10.67 8.42
N TRP A 192 -0.79 -9.65 7.55
CA TRP A 192 -1.87 -8.68 7.50
C TRP A 192 -2.84 -9.00 6.36
N THR A 193 -4.10 -8.68 6.61
CA THR A 193 -5.15 -8.70 5.58
C THR A 193 -5.50 -7.26 5.26
N LEU A 194 -5.50 -6.95 3.97
CA LEU A 194 -5.97 -5.68 3.44
C LEU A 194 -7.30 -5.95 2.75
N ASP A 195 -8.29 -5.10 3.01
CA ASP A 195 -9.53 -5.14 2.25
C ASP A 195 -9.24 -4.56 0.86
N PHE A 196 -9.65 -5.30 -0.16
CA PHE A 196 -9.50 -4.86 -1.53
C PHE A 196 -10.68 -3.95 -1.89
N GLU A 197 -10.46 -2.64 -1.84
CA GLU A 197 -11.43 -1.66 -2.31
C GLU A 197 -11.06 -1.17 -3.71
N PHE A 198 -11.94 -1.42 -4.69
CA PHE A 198 -11.80 -0.84 -6.02
C PHE A 198 -12.11 0.67 -5.95
N PRO A 199 -11.23 1.56 -6.43
CA PRO A 199 -11.35 3.01 -6.22
C PRO A 199 -12.45 3.72 -7.03
N PHE A 200 -13.45 3.02 -7.58
CA PHE A 200 -14.56 3.65 -8.32
C PHE A 200 -15.30 4.72 -7.48
N LYS A 201 -15.35 4.53 -6.15
CA LYS A 201 -16.01 5.48 -5.22
C LYS A 201 -15.24 6.79 -4.97
N ARG A 202 -13.93 6.85 -5.25
CA ARG A 202 -13.12 8.07 -5.00
C ARG A 202 -13.02 9.00 -6.21
N LEU A 203 -13.43 8.57 -7.39
CA LEU A 203 -13.42 9.36 -8.62
C LEU A 203 -14.75 10.05 -8.92
N SER A 204 -15.81 9.73 -8.16
CA SER A 204 -17.15 10.28 -8.32
C SER A 204 -17.51 11.39 -7.31
N CYS A 205 -16.51 12.02 -6.67
CA CYS A 205 -16.73 13.08 -5.69
C CYS A 205 -15.73 14.22 -5.87
#